data_AF-A0A7X8HR82-F1
#
_entry.id   AF-A0A7X8HR82-F1
#
_cell.length_a   1.000
_cell.length_b   1.000
_cell.length_c   1.000
_cell.angle_alpha   90.00
_cell.angle_beta   90.00
_cell.angle_gamma   90.00
#
_symmetry.space_group_name_H-M   'P 1'
#
loop_
_entity.id
_entity.type
_entity.pdbx_description
1 polymer ?
#
loop_
_entity_poly.entity_id
_entity_poly.type
_entity_poly.pdbx_seq_one_letter_code
_entity_poly.pdbx_strand_id
1 'polypeptide(L)'
;MYKAKKHGIILLFLLANSLLFAQLKFADSKTINEFLRTKTYIVLEDVMFSDFNTAINKAAKKHWKITPYEIINLKKYEQLNKNPKYSFLIVSIGEIT
;
A
#
# COMPACT_ATOMS: atom_id res chain seq x y z
N MET A 1 -49.78 14.30 9.00
CA MET A 1 -48.80 13.26 9.40
C MET A 1 -47.88 12.72 8.28
N TYR A 2 -48.26 12.76 6.99
CA TYR A 2 -47.42 12.23 5.90
C TYR A 2 -46.13 13.04 5.62
N LYS A 3 -46.18 14.37 5.71
CA LYS A 3 -45.01 15.26 5.53
C LYS A 3 -43.90 15.00 6.55
N ALA A 4 -44.21 14.78 7.83
CA ALA A 4 -43.20 14.56 8.87
C ALA A 4 -42.42 13.24 8.64
N LYS A 5 -43.08 12.20 8.13
CA LYS A 5 -42.44 10.92 7.74
C LYS A 5 -41.42 11.10 6.62
N LYS A 6 -41.73 11.93 5.61
CA LYS A 6 -40.82 12.28 4.50
C LYS A 6 -39.53 12.94 4.99
N HIS A 7 -39.62 13.91 5.92
CA HIS A 7 -38.44 14.62 6.43
C HIS A 7 -37.60 13.71 7.32
N GLY A 8 -38.23 12.80 8.07
CA GLY A 8 -37.52 11.77 8.84
C GLY A 8 -36.67 10.84 7.96
N ILE A 9 -37.17 10.43 6.79
CA ILE A 9 -36.42 9.59 5.84
C ILE A 9 -35.22 10.34 5.25
N ILE A 10 -35.38 11.63 4.91
CA ILE A 10 -34.28 12.46 4.38
C ILE A 10 -33.20 12.66 5.45
N LEU A 11 -33.60 12.92 6.69
CA LEU A 11 -32.67 13.09 7.82
C LEU A 11 -31.90 11.79 8.11
N LEU A 12 -32.58 10.65 8.04
CA LEU A 12 -31.96 9.33 8.20
C LEU A 12 -30.92 9.05 7.11
N PHE A 13 -31.21 9.40 5.85
CA PHE A 13 -30.26 9.26 4.75
C PHE A 13 -29.02 10.16 4.94
N LEU A 14 -29.20 11.40 5.40
CA LEU A 14 -28.08 12.31 5.67
C LEU A 14 -27.17 11.80 6.80
N LEU A 15 -27.76 11.24 7.87
CA LEU A 15 -27.02 10.63 8.98
C LEU A 15 -26.32 9.33 8.59
N ALA A 16 -26.89 8.54 7.68
CA ALA A 16 -26.25 7.30 7.22
C ALA A 16 -24.96 7.58 6.43
N ASN A 17 -24.89 8.69 5.68
CA ASN A 17 -23.72 9.06 4.90
C ASN A 17 -22.53 9.52 5.77
N SER A 18 -22.76 10.08 6.96
CA SER A 18 -21.66 10.54 7.83
C SER A 18 -20.90 9.41 8.54
N LEU A 19 -21.43 8.18 8.49
CA LEU A 19 -20.78 6.97 9.04
C LEU A 19 -19.83 6.29 8.03
N LEU A 20 -19.81 6.74 6.76
CA LEU A 20 -18.99 6.16 5.72
C LEU A 20 -17.62 6.84 5.69
N PHE A 21 -16.57 6.08 6.03
CA PHE A 21 -15.18 6.52 5.88
C PHE A 21 -14.63 6.03 4.54
N ALA A 22 -14.93 6.76 3.46
CA ALA A 22 -14.36 6.51 2.12
C ALA A 22 -13.05 7.29 1.87
N GLN A 23 -12.47 7.89 2.91
CA GLN A 23 -11.30 8.74 2.81
C GLN A 23 -10.06 7.88 2.57
N LEU A 24 -9.20 8.29 1.64
CA LEU A 24 -7.91 7.64 1.45
C LEU A 24 -7.09 7.78 2.75
N LYS A 25 -6.74 6.65 3.37
CA LYS A 25 -5.91 6.67 4.59
C LYS A 25 -4.47 6.97 4.19
N PHE A 26 -4.04 8.21 4.40
CA PHE A 26 -2.63 8.57 4.29
C PHE A 26 -1.82 7.95 5.43
N ALA A 27 -0.52 7.76 5.18
CA ALA A 27 0.39 7.28 6.22
C ALA A 27 0.48 8.32 7.35
N ASP A 28 0.13 7.91 8.57
CA ASP A 28 0.33 8.71 9.78
C ASP A 28 1.77 8.58 10.29
N SER A 29 2.15 9.42 11.26
CA SER A 29 3.50 9.38 11.86
C SER A 29 3.83 7.99 12.44
N LYS A 30 2.84 7.28 12.99
CA LYS A 30 3.02 5.93 13.52
C LYS A 30 3.40 4.95 12.41
N THR A 31 2.66 4.94 11.30
CA THR A 31 2.91 4.09 10.13
C THR A 31 4.27 4.37 9.53
N ILE A 32 4.66 5.65 9.41
CA ILE A 32 5.99 6.04 8.93
C ILE A 32 7.08 5.50 9.87
N ASN A 33 6.92 5.68 11.19
CA ASN A 33 7.88 5.19 12.17
C ASN A 33 7.99 3.66 12.20
N GLU A 34 6.90 2.94 11.96
CA GLU A 34 6.91 1.49 11.78
C GLU A 34 7.68 1.11 10.52
N PHE A 35 7.40 1.75 9.37
CA PHE A 35 8.12 1.53 8.12
C PHE A 35 9.63 1.74 8.26
N LEU A 36 10.07 2.83 8.89
CA LEU A 36 11.49 3.16 9.08
C LEU A 36 12.25 2.11 9.93
N ARG A 37 11.54 1.28 10.70
CA ARG A 37 12.12 0.19 11.50
C ARG A 37 12.17 -1.15 10.77
N THR A 38 11.54 -1.25 9.60
CA THR A 38 11.50 -2.49 8.82
C THR A 38 12.75 -2.66 7.96
N LYS A 39 13.00 -3.90 7.53
CA LYS A 39 13.86 -4.19 6.39
C LYS A 39 13.02 -4.20 5.11
N THR A 40 13.46 -3.48 4.08
CA THR A 40 12.77 -3.41 2.80
C THR A 40 13.27 -4.48 1.83
N TYR A 41 12.36 -5.30 1.31
CA TYR A 41 12.68 -6.26 0.27
C TYR A 41 12.24 -5.72 -1.09
N ILE A 42 13.19 -5.56 -1.99
CA ILE A 42 12.93 -5.18 -3.38
C ILE A 42 12.69 -6.47 -4.16
N VAL A 43 11.48 -6.63 -4.70
CA VAL A 43 11.09 -7.87 -5.37
C VAL A 43 11.28 -7.70 -6.87
N LEU A 44 12.11 -8.57 -7.45
CA LEU A 44 12.33 -8.62 -8.90
C LEU A 44 11.15 -9.30 -9.59
N GLU A 45 10.82 -8.81 -10.79
CA GLU A 45 9.84 -9.42 -11.68
C GLU A 45 10.36 -10.74 -12.24
N ASP A 46 9.47 -11.70 -12.43
CA ASP A 46 9.78 -13.02 -13.00
C ASP A 46 9.64 -13.03 -14.53
N VAL A 47 10.41 -12.16 -15.20
CA VAL A 47 10.47 -12.07 -16.66
C VAL A 47 11.93 -11.93 -17.12
N MET A 48 12.29 -12.60 -18.23
CA MET A 48 13.70 -12.71 -18.68
C MET A 48 14.38 -11.36 -18.98
N PHE A 49 13.62 -10.38 -19.49
CA PHE A 49 14.14 -9.06 -19.88
C PHE A 49 13.36 -7.94 -19.22
N SER A 50 13.38 -7.90 -17.88
CA SER A 50 12.76 -6.81 -17.11
C SER A 50 13.65 -5.56 -17.09
N ASP A 51 13.14 -4.48 -17.69
CA ASP A 51 13.72 -3.15 -17.57
C ASP A 51 13.69 -2.66 -16.12
N PHE A 52 12.64 -2.99 -15.37
CA PHE A 52 12.53 -2.67 -13.96
C PHE A 52 13.66 -3.34 -13.16
N ASN A 53 13.89 -4.64 -13.32
CA ASN A 53 14.95 -5.36 -12.61
C ASN A 53 16.32 -4.71 -12.86
N THR A 54 16.60 -4.30 -14.09
CA THR A 54 17.85 -3.62 -14.45
C THR A 54 17.93 -2.24 -13.77
N ALA A 55 16.87 -1.44 -13.86
CA ALA A 55 16.82 -0.08 -13.33
C ALA A 55 16.86 -0.04 -11.79
N ILE A 56 16.05 -0.87 -11.13
CA ILE A 56 15.92 -0.86 -9.66
C ILE A 56 17.20 -1.34 -8.99
N ASN A 57 17.90 -2.31 -9.55
CA ASN A 57 19.19 -2.76 -9.02
C ASN A 57 20.21 -1.61 -8.98
N LYS A 58 20.30 -0.82 -10.05
CA LYS A 58 21.19 0.35 -10.13
C LYS A 58 20.70 1.47 -9.20
N ALA A 59 19.41 1.75 -9.20
CA ALA A 59 18.81 2.83 -8.41
C ALA A 59 18.93 2.56 -6.91
N ALA A 60 18.60 1.35 -6.45
CA ALA A 60 18.66 0.96 -5.05
C ALA A 60 20.09 1.12 -4.50
N LYS A 61 21.08 0.57 -5.22
CA LYS A 61 22.49 0.66 -4.83
C LYS A 61 22.99 2.11 -4.72
N LYS A 62 22.54 2.99 -5.62
CA LYS A 62 23.01 4.38 -5.68
C LYS A 62 22.26 5.32 -4.73
N HIS A 63 20.97 5.06 -4.49
CA HIS A 63 20.06 6.04 -3.90
C HIS A 63 19.29 5.56 -2.66
N TRP A 64 19.13 4.25 -2.44
CA TRP A 64 18.34 3.76 -1.31
C TRP A 64 19.11 3.91 0.00
N LYS A 65 18.64 4.81 0.86
CA LYS A 65 19.28 5.12 2.16
C LYS A 65 18.29 5.13 3.35
N ILE A 66 17.01 4.86 3.09
CA ILE A 66 15.94 5.04 4.07
C ILE A 66 15.83 3.87 5.06
N THR A 67 16.00 2.64 4.58
CA THR A 67 15.91 1.40 5.36
C THR A 67 16.98 0.42 4.88
N PRO A 68 17.41 -0.54 5.73
CA PRO A 68 18.16 -1.69 5.25
C PRO A 68 17.36 -2.42 4.17
N TYR A 69 18.00 -2.82 3.08
CA TYR A 69 17.29 -3.47 1.98
C TYR A 69 17.95 -4.75 1.49
N GLU A 70 17.16 -5.60 0.85
CA GLU A 70 17.62 -6.81 0.15
C GLU A 70 16.81 -7.00 -1.13
N ILE A 71 17.48 -7.44 -2.20
CA ILE A 71 16.82 -7.74 -3.47
C ILE A 71 16.52 -9.24 -3.51
N ILE A 72 15.27 -9.60 -3.79
CA ILE A 72 14.77 -10.99 -3.76
C ILE A 72 13.92 -11.30 -5.00
N ASN A 73 13.65 -12.59 -5.24
CA ASN A 73 12.72 -13.03 -6.27
C ASN A 73 11.29 -13.21 -5.72
N LEU A 74 10.34 -13.41 -6.64
CA LEU A 74 8.92 -13.59 -6.31
C LEU A 74 8.68 -14.77 -5.35
N LYS A 75 9.36 -15.90 -5.56
CA LYS A 75 9.26 -17.08 -4.68
C LYS A 75 9.63 -16.76 -3.22
N LYS A 76 10.66 -15.94 -3.01
CA LYS A 76 11.06 -15.52 -1.65
C LYS A 76 10.07 -14.53 -1.07
N TYR A 77 9.50 -13.65 -1.89
CA TYR A 77 8.44 -12.74 -1.45
C TYR A 77 7.22 -13.48 -0.91
N GLU A 78 6.73 -14.51 -1.60
CA GLU A 78 5.59 -15.32 -1.17
C GLU A 78 5.78 -15.97 0.22
N GLN A 79 7.03 -16.27 0.59
CA GLN A 79 7.38 -16.81 1.91
C GLN A 79 7.41 -15.74 3.00
N LEU A 80 7.71 -14.49 2.65
CA LEU A 80 8.00 -13.41 3.59
C LEU A 80 6.85 -12.41 3.75
N ASN A 81 5.93 -12.30 2.77
CA ASN A 81 4.93 -11.23 2.68
C ASN A 81 3.96 -11.17 3.87
N LYS A 82 3.81 -12.25 4.63
CA LYS A 82 2.95 -12.32 5.82
C LYS A 82 3.60 -11.74 7.08
N ASN A 83 4.90 -11.43 7.04
CA ASN A 83 5.61 -10.94 8.22
C ASN A 83 5.49 -9.42 8.34
N PRO A 84 4.85 -8.89 9.41
CA PRO A 84 4.63 -7.46 9.58
C PRO A 84 5.91 -6.66 9.87
N LYS A 85 7.05 -7.33 10.11
CA LYS A 85 8.36 -6.67 10.32
C LYS A 85 9.06 -6.30 9.01
N TYR A 86 8.50 -6.68 7.87
CA TYR A 86 9.11 -6.47 6.56
C TYR A 86 8.27 -5.51 5.73
N SER A 87 8.95 -4.64 4.98
CA SER A 87 8.34 -3.83 3.93
C SER A 87 8.78 -4.34 2.57
N PHE A 88 7.99 -4.06 1.54
CA PHE A 88 8.24 -4.56 0.19
C PHE A 88 8.14 -3.43 -0.82
N LEU A 89 9.08 -3.38 -1.74
CA LEU A 89 9.00 -2.59 -2.96
C LEU A 89 8.73 -3.57 -4.10
N ILE A 90 7.53 -3.47 -4.67
CA ILE A 90 7.05 -4.32 -5.75
C ILE A 90 6.57 -3.45 -6.90
N VAL A 91 6.66 -3.97 -8.13
CA VAL A 91 5.90 -3.42 -9.25
C VAL A 91 4.48 -3.97 -9.12
N SER A 92 3.53 -3.09 -8.83
CA SER A 92 2.11 -3.43 -8.97
C SER A 92 1.69 -3.05 -10.38
N ILE A 93 1.06 -3.99 -11.09
CA ILE A 93 0.29 -3.65 -12.28
C ILE A 93 -0.87 -2.81 -11.76
N GLY A 94 -0.85 -1.51 -12.06
CA GLY A 94 -1.96 -0.63 -11.72
C GLY A 94 -3.12 -0.98 -12.64
N GLU A 95 -3.97 -1.93 -12.25
CA GLU A 95 -5.31 -1.94 -12.82
C GLU A 95 -6.01 -0.69 -12.28
N ILE A 96 -6.17 0.29 -13.17
CA ILE A 96 -7.01 1.45 -12.96
C ILE A 96 -8.46 0.95 -13.04
N THR A 97 -8.94 0.30 -11.98
CA THR A 97 -10.39 0.04 -11.79
C THR A 97 -11.00 1.15 -10.97
#